data_AF-A0ABD6E1T2-F1
#
_entry.id   AF-A0ABD6E1T2-F1
#
_cell.length_a   1.000
_cell.length_b   1.000
_cell.length_c   1.000
_cell.angle_alpha   90.00
_cell.angle_beta   90.00
_cell.angle_gamma   90.00
#
_symmetry.space_group_name_H-M   'P 1'
#
loop_
_entity.id
_entity.type
_entity.pdbx_description
1 polymer ?
#
loop_
_entity_poly.entity_id
_entity_poly.type
_entity_poly.pdbx_seq_one_letter_code
_entity_poly.pdbx_strand_id
1 'polypeptide(L)'
;MKKLLFISGILFVLLFIQLSGCTDTSNNNDGFWDFIIPFVSSPEVDELLTNPKIVTMSFMHDGNTYNVDYIVYKGLNDYLASLPRTITYYGDPPTTKDFILRDLDQSHQKIVLRSLVNYIANFTDNKDDQVRIAVSIVQNIPYDDIGLESGLLNSKYPYEVVYTQTGVCAGKSVLLTFMLRELGFSVVIFEYEEDSHRAVGIKCPYEYSYNGTGYCFVETTAPSIITDSDKEYVGVGKLSSYELIFICDGLSFDSVFEEYNDSIEYHRLLDLADLDDGTLSQSNYDKWMNISNKYGLL
;
A
#
# COMPACT_ATOMS: atom_id res chain seq x y z
N MET A 1 -37.72 -19.93 17.02
CA MET A 1 -38.07 -18.50 16.87
C MET A 1 -38.00 -17.81 18.22
N LYS A 2 -37.00 -16.94 18.44
CA LYS A 2 -37.00 -15.88 19.46
C LYS A 2 -36.02 -14.78 18.99
N LYS A 3 -36.54 -13.55 18.87
CA LYS A 3 -35.79 -12.30 18.67
C LYS A 3 -35.21 -11.85 20.01
N LEU A 4 -34.02 -11.26 20.00
CA LEU A 4 -33.64 -10.21 20.94
C LEU A 4 -32.80 -9.16 20.19
N LEU A 5 -33.19 -7.91 20.36
CA LEU A 5 -32.59 -6.67 19.85
C LEU A 5 -32.36 -5.79 21.08
N PHE A 6 -31.17 -5.21 21.23
CA PHE A 6 -30.81 -3.92 21.90
C PHE A 6 -29.28 -3.80 21.79
N ILE A 7 -28.71 -2.98 20.90
CA ILE A 7 -28.47 -1.52 20.91
C ILE A 7 -27.49 -1.04 22.00
N SER A 8 -26.35 -0.54 21.48
CA SER A 8 -25.52 0.60 21.88
C SER A 8 -24.76 0.59 23.21
N GLY A 9 -23.45 0.78 23.09
CA GLY A 9 -22.56 1.23 24.16
C GLY A 9 -21.09 0.96 23.86
N ILE A 10 -20.52 1.55 22.80
CA ILE A 10 -19.05 1.57 22.64
C ILE A 10 -18.53 2.82 23.35
N LEU A 11 -17.86 2.58 24.47
CA LEU A 11 -17.09 3.56 25.23
C LEU A 11 -15.77 3.79 24.47
N PHE A 12 -15.59 4.98 23.90
CA PHE A 12 -14.30 5.41 23.37
C PHE A 12 -13.33 5.63 24.55
N VAL A 13 -12.46 4.66 24.80
CA VAL A 13 -11.22 4.90 25.57
C VAL A 13 -10.19 5.38 24.55
N LEU A 14 -9.94 6.68 24.53
CA LEU A 14 -8.79 7.28 23.87
C LEU A 14 -7.54 6.85 24.63
N LEU A 15 -6.97 5.71 24.26
CA LEU A 15 -5.60 5.38 24.64
C LEU A 15 -4.68 6.05 23.62
N PHE A 16 -4.01 7.12 24.04
CA PHE A 16 -2.89 7.68 23.28
C PHE A 16 -1.72 6.68 23.35
N ILE A 17 -1.65 5.75 22.40
CA ILE A 17 -0.42 5.02 22.13
C ILE A 17 0.45 5.99 21.34
N GLN A 18 1.57 6.41 21.92
CA GLN A 18 2.64 7.03 21.14
C GLN A 18 3.19 5.96 20.20
N LEU A 19 2.77 6.00 18.94
CA LEU A 19 3.49 5.35 17.86
C LEU A 19 4.84 6.07 17.79
N SER A 20 5.90 5.41 18.26
CA SER A 20 7.27 5.76 17.90
C SER A 20 7.39 5.53 16.39
N GLY A 21 7.07 6.58 15.63
CA GLY A 21 7.08 6.57 14.18
C GLY A 21 8.50 6.43 13.61
N CYS A 22 8.54 6.13 12.31
CA CYS A 22 9.72 6.18 11.48
C CYS A 22 10.53 7.46 11.75
N THR A 23 11.78 7.31 12.19
CA THR A 23 12.68 8.43 12.45
C THR A 23 13.27 8.90 11.13
N ASP A 24 12.83 10.07 10.67
CA ASP A 24 13.46 10.77 9.56
C ASP A 24 14.81 11.31 10.05
N THR A 25 15.92 10.72 9.61
CA THR A 25 17.28 11.20 9.91
C THR A 25 17.74 12.29 8.94
N SER A 26 16.83 12.95 8.22
CA SER A 26 17.17 14.15 7.46
C SER A 26 17.36 15.34 8.42
N ASN A 27 18.58 15.87 8.42
CA ASN A 27 19.00 17.01 9.23
C ASN A 27 18.05 18.21 9.07
N ASN A 28 17.75 18.83 10.22
CA ASN A 28 17.17 20.16 10.33
C ASN A 28 17.79 21.15 9.33
N ASN A 29 17.02 21.45 8.29
CA ASN A 29 17.01 22.72 7.57
C ASN A 29 15.61 22.84 6.99
N ASP A 30 14.69 23.22 7.86
CA ASP A 30 13.41 23.84 7.56
C ASP A 30 13.63 25.14 6.76
N GLY A 31 14.00 24.96 5.48
CA GLY A 31 13.98 25.99 4.46
C GLY A 31 12.54 26.41 4.22
N PHE A 32 12.07 27.36 5.01
CA PHE A 32 10.86 28.13 4.75
C PHE A 32 11.09 28.93 3.45
N TRP A 33 10.63 28.39 2.32
CA TRP A 33 10.77 29.05 1.02
C TRP A 33 9.64 30.07 0.84
N ASP A 34 10.00 31.36 0.91
CA ASP A 34 9.09 32.49 0.65
C ASP A 34 8.62 32.47 -0.82
N PHE A 35 7.43 31.91 -1.05
CA PHE A 35 6.74 32.01 -2.33
C PHE A 35 5.77 33.19 -2.30
N ILE A 36 6.03 34.24 -3.09
CA ILE A 36 5.05 35.31 -3.35
C ILE A 36 4.09 34.80 -4.44
N ILE A 37 3.10 33.99 -4.05
CA ILE A 37 1.79 33.91 -4.75
C ILE A 37 0.77 34.61 -3.85
N PRO A 38 -0.25 35.31 -4.39
CA PRO A 38 -1.37 35.77 -3.55
C PRO A 38 -1.79 34.62 -2.64
N PHE A 39 -1.65 34.85 -1.33
CA PHE A 39 -1.93 33.91 -0.25
C PHE A 39 -3.43 33.61 -0.25
N VAL A 40 -3.84 32.69 -1.12
CA VAL A 40 -5.05 31.92 -0.88
C VAL A 40 -4.62 30.91 0.16
N SER A 41 -5.01 31.14 1.41
CA SER A 41 -4.82 30.17 2.47
C SER A 41 -5.37 28.81 2.01
N SER A 42 -4.58 27.75 2.12
CA SER A 42 -5.11 26.40 1.91
C SER A 42 -6.31 26.19 2.84
N PRO A 43 -7.40 25.57 2.37
CA PRO A 43 -8.58 25.33 3.21
C PRO A 43 -8.21 24.44 4.39
N GLU A 44 -8.84 24.63 5.54
CA GLU A 44 -8.68 23.68 6.66
C GLU A 44 -9.28 22.32 6.29
N VAL A 45 -8.78 21.23 6.88
CA VAL A 45 -9.25 19.87 6.56
C VAL A 45 -10.75 19.73 6.76
N ASP A 46 -11.31 20.32 7.82
CA ASP A 46 -12.74 20.26 8.14
C ASP A 46 -13.62 20.87 7.03
N GLU A 47 -13.11 21.87 6.30
CA GLU A 47 -13.81 22.47 5.15
C GLU A 47 -13.88 21.52 3.95
N LEU A 48 -12.96 20.55 3.88
CA LEU A 48 -12.87 19.56 2.81
C LEU A 48 -13.66 18.28 3.10
N LEU A 49 -14.13 18.06 4.33
CA LEU A 49 -14.90 16.87 4.74
C LEU A 49 -16.37 16.94 4.28
N THR A 50 -16.58 17.18 2.99
CA THR A 50 -17.90 17.35 2.38
C THR A 50 -18.30 16.16 1.51
N ASN A 51 -19.62 15.93 1.41
CA ASN A 51 -20.23 14.83 0.65
C ASN A 51 -19.61 13.46 0.98
N PRO A 52 -19.78 12.96 2.21
CA PRO A 52 -19.23 11.67 2.63
C PRO A 52 -19.89 10.52 1.86
N LYS A 53 -19.09 9.50 1.54
CA LYS A 53 -19.54 8.17 1.11
C LYS A 53 -18.76 7.11 1.86
N ILE A 54 -19.34 5.92 1.98
CA ILE A 54 -18.64 4.75 2.53
C ILE A 54 -18.02 4.00 1.35
N VAL A 55 -16.75 3.63 1.51
CA VAL A 55 -16.09 2.61 0.69
C VAL A 55 -15.81 1.39 1.57
N THR A 56 -15.95 0.20 1.00
CA THR A 56 -15.68 -1.06 1.72
C THR A 56 -14.44 -1.69 1.12
N MET A 57 -13.38 -1.82 1.92
CA MET A 57 -12.11 -2.43 1.48
C MET A 57 -11.99 -3.82 2.09
N SER A 58 -11.88 -4.83 1.23
CA SER A 58 -11.69 -6.22 1.62
C SER A 58 -10.21 -6.51 1.87
N PHE A 59 -9.91 -7.42 2.80
CA PHE A 59 -8.56 -7.94 3.00
C PHE A 59 -8.56 -9.36 3.55
N MET A 60 -7.47 -10.07 3.32
CA MET A 60 -7.21 -11.40 3.84
C MET A 60 -6.33 -11.34 5.08
N HIS A 61 -6.70 -12.11 6.10
CA HIS A 61 -5.87 -12.34 7.28
C HIS A 61 -6.16 -13.74 7.82
N ASP A 62 -5.12 -14.54 8.03
CA ASP A 62 -5.21 -15.93 8.48
C ASP A 62 -6.20 -16.79 7.66
N GLY A 63 -6.23 -16.59 6.33
CA GLY A 63 -7.13 -17.31 5.41
C GLY A 63 -8.61 -16.93 5.52
N ASN A 64 -8.94 -15.87 6.27
CA ASN A 64 -10.29 -15.34 6.37
C ASN A 64 -10.39 -13.99 5.66
N THR A 65 -11.53 -13.72 5.04
CA THR A 65 -11.85 -12.42 4.43
C THR A 65 -12.49 -11.51 5.45
N TYR A 66 -11.95 -10.30 5.58
CA TYR A 66 -12.47 -9.22 6.40
C TYR A 66 -12.80 -8.02 5.52
N ASN A 67 -13.58 -7.09 6.07
CA ASN A 67 -13.95 -5.84 5.42
C ASN A 67 -13.79 -4.69 6.40
N VAL A 68 -13.28 -3.56 5.90
CA VAL A 68 -13.30 -2.27 6.60
C VAL A 68 -14.18 -1.29 5.84
N ASP A 69 -15.23 -0.81 6.50
CA ASP A 69 -16.04 0.30 6.01
C ASP A 69 -15.34 1.61 6.40
N TYR A 70 -14.99 2.40 5.39
CA TYR A 70 -14.21 3.62 5.55
C TYR A 70 -14.95 4.81 4.94
N ILE A 71 -15.08 5.90 5.69
CA ILE A 71 -15.74 7.12 5.20
C ILE A 71 -14.72 7.94 4.43
N VAL A 72 -15.06 8.26 3.18
CA VAL A 72 -14.31 9.15 2.32
C VAL A 72 -15.19 10.33 1.88
N TYR A 73 -14.56 11.47 1.69
CA TYR A 73 -15.16 12.76 1.39
C TYR A 73 -14.78 13.23 -0.01
N LYS A 74 -15.78 13.63 -0.80
CA LYS A 74 -15.58 14.15 -2.15
C LYS A 74 -14.78 15.46 -2.13
N GLY A 75 -15.02 16.34 -1.17
CA GLY A 75 -14.33 17.64 -1.09
C GLY A 75 -12.81 17.50 -1.02
N LEU A 76 -12.32 16.61 -0.16
CA LEU A 76 -10.89 16.30 -0.08
C LEU A 76 -10.35 15.69 -1.38
N ASN A 77 -11.10 14.77 -2.01
CA ASN A 77 -10.69 14.20 -3.28
C ASN A 77 -10.59 15.27 -4.38
N ASP A 78 -11.60 16.13 -4.51
CA ASP A 78 -11.61 17.21 -5.50
C ASP A 78 -10.46 18.21 -5.26
N TYR A 79 -10.18 18.54 -3.99
CA TYR A 79 -9.08 19.41 -3.62
C TYR A 79 -7.73 18.80 -4.02
N LEU A 80 -7.46 17.55 -3.64
CA LEU A 80 -6.24 16.85 -4.02
C LEU A 80 -6.12 16.72 -5.54
N ALA A 81 -7.23 16.42 -6.22
CA ALA A 81 -7.32 16.38 -7.68
C ALA A 81 -6.89 17.70 -8.34
N SER A 82 -7.17 18.83 -7.70
CA SER A 82 -6.84 20.18 -8.18
C SER A 82 -5.40 20.63 -7.91
N LEU A 83 -4.65 19.93 -7.05
CA LEU A 83 -3.28 20.30 -6.73
C LEU A 83 -2.36 20.10 -7.95
N PRO A 84 -1.34 20.96 -8.14
CA PRO A 84 -0.34 20.77 -9.18
C PRO A 84 0.34 19.41 -9.07
N ARG A 85 0.49 18.71 -10.20
CA ARG A 85 1.21 17.43 -10.27
C ARG A 85 2.69 17.59 -10.59
N THR A 86 3.15 18.81 -10.81
CA THR A 86 4.55 19.16 -11.05
C THR A 86 5.19 19.75 -9.80
N ILE A 87 6.49 19.51 -9.65
CA ILE A 87 7.36 20.19 -8.70
C ILE A 87 8.34 21.01 -9.55
N THR A 88 8.63 22.24 -9.14
CA THR A 88 9.58 23.11 -9.87
C THR A 88 10.61 23.64 -8.88
N TYR A 89 11.89 23.40 -9.15
CA TYR A 89 13.01 23.96 -8.43
C TYR A 89 13.76 24.97 -9.31
N TYR A 90 14.45 25.92 -8.65
CA TYR A 90 15.43 26.77 -9.31
C TYR A 90 16.79 26.07 -9.25
N GLY A 91 17.16 25.33 -10.30
CA GLY A 91 18.42 24.60 -10.37
C GLY A 91 18.21 23.19 -10.90
N ASP A 92 18.45 22.20 -10.04
CA ASP A 92 18.33 20.78 -10.40
C ASP A 92 16.85 20.38 -10.60
N PRO A 93 16.55 19.48 -11.55
CA PRO A 93 15.20 18.96 -11.73
C PRO A 93 14.79 18.14 -10.51
N PRO A 94 13.49 18.11 -10.16
CA PRO A 94 12.99 17.24 -9.10
C PRO A 94 13.25 15.76 -9.44
N THR A 95 13.58 14.99 -8.42
CA THR A 95 13.81 13.55 -8.47
C THR A 95 12.50 12.78 -8.31
N THR A 96 12.49 11.49 -8.69
CA THR A 96 11.36 10.58 -8.44
C THR A 96 10.98 10.55 -6.95
N LYS A 97 11.99 10.58 -6.06
CA LYS A 97 11.78 10.63 -4.60
C LYS A 97 11.05 11.91 -4.16
N ASP A 98 11.30 13.06 -4.78
CA ASP A 98 10.61 14.31 -4.42
C ASP A 98 9.11 14.24 -4.69
N PHE A 99 8.72 13.63 -5.81
CA PHE A 99 7.31 13.40 -6.14
C PHE A 99 6.65 12.40 -5.17
N ILE A 100 7.34 11.30 -4.84
CA ILE A 100 6.85 10.34 -3.86
C ILE A 100 6.66 11.00 -2.50
N LEU A 101 7.66 11.74 -2.00
CA LEU A 101 7.57 12.40 -0.70
C LEU A 101 6.50 13.48 -0.66
N ARG A 102 6.32 14.27 -1.73
CA ARG A 102 5.17 15.18 -1.87
C ARG A 102 3.85 14.43 -1.67
N ASP A 103 3.70 13.29 -2.36
CA ASP A 103 2.47 12.50 -2.32
C ASP A 103 2.26 11.82 -0.97
N LEU A 104 3.31 11.40 -0.28
CA LEU A 104 3.25 10.83 1.05
C LEU A 104 2.98 11.88 2.14
N ASP A 105 3.51 13.09 1.99
CA ASP A 105 3.52 14.13 3.03
C ASP A 105 2.46 15.21 2.90
N GLN A 106 1.53 15.07 1.95
CA GLN A 106 0.38 15.97 1.83
C GLN A 106 -0.48 15.94 3.11
N SER A 107 -0.47 17.04 3.86
CA SER A 107 -0.99 17.12 5.23
C SER A 107 -2.48 16.77 5.41
N HIS A 108 -3.33 17.14 4.46
CA HIS A 108 -4.78 17.00 4.56
C HIS A 108 -5.19 15.53 4.47
N GLN A 109 -4.61 14.78 3.53
CA GLN A 109 -4.87 13.34 3.46
C GLN A 109 -4.29 12.59 4.67
N LYS A 110 -3.14 13.01 5.23
CA LYS A 110 -2.54 12.33 6.39
C LYS A 110 -3.50 12.33 7.58
N ILE A 111 -4.14 13.47 7.82
CA ILE A 111 -5.12 13.63 8.89
C ILE A 111 -6.28 12.65 8.72
N VAL A 112 -6.81 12.51 7.51
CA VAL A 112 -7.96 11.64 7.24
C VAL A 112 -7.56 10.17 7.24
N LEU A 113 -6.51 9.79 6.49
CA LEU A 113 -6.04 8.40 6.35
C LEU A 113 -5.47 7.80 7.63
N ARG A 114 -5.04 8.61 8.61
CA ARG A 114 -4.58 8.12 9.92
C ARG A 114 -5.62 7.23 10.60
N SER A 115 -6.92 7.48 10.40
CA SER A 115 -7.97 6.63 10.97
C SER A 115 -7.99 5.21 10.37
N LEU A 116 -7.64 5.05 9.09
CA LEU A 116 -7.47 3.74 8.45
C LEU A 116 -6.22 3.02 8.99
N VAL A 117 -5.12 3.73 9.15
CA VAL A 117 -3.89 3.17 9.77
C VAL A 117 -4.17 2.72 11.22
N ASN A 118 -4.88 3.55 11.98
CA ASN A 118 -5.29 3.21 13.35
C ASN A 118 -6.24 2.02 13.39
N TYR A 119 -7.11 1.83 12.40
CA TYR A 119 -7.96 0.65 12.31
C TYR A 119 -7.10 -0.62 12.24
N ILE A 120 -6.08 -0.64 11.37
CA ILE A 120 -5.16 -1.77 11.22
C ILE A 120 -4.38 -2.01 12.52
N ALA A 121 -3.84 -0.94 13.11
CA ALA A 121 -3.08 -1.03 14.35
C ALA A 121 -3.92 -1.56 15.53
N ASN A 122 -5.23 -1.34 15.54
CA ASN A 122 -6.14 -1.84 16.58
C ASN A 122 -6.74 -3.22 16.25
N PHE A 123 -6.61 -3.70 15.01
CA PHE A 123 -7.11 -5.01 14.62
C PHE A 123 -6.29 -6.15 15.26
N THR A 124 -4.99 -5.95 15.39
CA THR A 124 -4.04 -6.91 15.98
C THR A 124 -2.84 -6.18 16.60
N ASP A 125 -2.35 -6.67 17.74
CA ASP A 125 -1.13 -6.16 18.38
C ASP A 125 0.15 -6.64 17.68
N ASN A 126 0.06 -7.68 16.85
CA ASN A 126 1.20 -8.21 16.11
C ASN A 126 1.55 -7.28 14.93
N LYS A 127 2.75 -6.70 14.99
CA LYS A 127 3.25 -5.75 13.99
C LYS A 127 3.33 -6.36 12.59
N ASP A 128 3.76 -7.61 12.48
CA ASP A 128 3.87 -8.28 11.19
C ASP A 128 2.50 -8.57 10.57
N ASP A 129 1.49 -8.82 11.39
CA ASP A 129 0.11 -8.96 10.91
C ASP A 129 -0.46 -7.63 10.43
N GLN A 130 -0.07 -6.50 11.04
CA GLN A 130 -0.41 -5.17 10.54
C GLN A 130 0.17 -4.94 9.13
N VAL A 131 1.36 -5.47 8.83
CA VAL A 131 1.94 -5.46 7.46
C VAL A 131 1.07 -6.27 6.51
N ARG A 132 0.76 -7.54 6.85
CA ARG A 132 -0.07 -8.42 6.02
C ARG A 132 -1.41 -7.78 5.68
N ILE A 133 -2.06 -7.18 6.67
CA ILE A 133 -3.35 -6.49 6.51
C ILE A 133 -3.21 -5.28 5.58
N ALA A 134 -2.19 -4.42 5.79
CA ALA A 134 -1.97 -3.25 4.95
C ALA A 134 -1.69 -3.63 3.48
N VAL A 135 -0.83 -4.64 3.28
CA VAL A 135 -0.53 -5.21 1.95
C VAL A 135 -1.81 -5.73 1.31
N SER A 136 -2.58 -6.54 2.02
CA SER A 136 -3.79 -7.16 1.48
C SER A 136 -4.88 -6.13 1.14
N ILE A 137 -5.09 -5.10 1.99
CA ILE A 137 -6.02 -4.00 1.69
C ILE A 137 -5.65 -3.35 0.36
N VAL A 138 -4.37 -3.00 0.16
CA VAL A 138 -3.93 -2.32 -1.06
C VAL A 138 -4.02 -3.23 -2.28
N GLN A 139 -3.59 -4.50 -2.17
CA GLN A 139 -3.66 -5.48 -3.25
C GLN A 139 -5.10 -5.73 -3.73
N ASN A 140 -6.09 -5.68 -2.82
CA ASN A 140 -7.50 -5.87 -3.14
C ASN A 140 -8.18 -4.64 -3.77
N ILE A 141 -7.52 -3.47 -3.82
CA ILE A 141 -8.03 -2.34 -4.61
C ILE A 141 -7.88 -2.68 -6.10
N PRO A 142 -8.93 -2.61 -6.93
CA PRO A 142 -8.84 -2.90 -8.36
C PRO A 142 -7.75 -2.08 -9.10
N TYR A 143 -7.07 -2.72 -10.05
CA TYR A 143 -6.15 -2.02 -10.95
C TYR A 143 -6.91 -1.12 -11.92
N ASP A 144 -6.33 0.04 -12.27
CA ASP A 144 -6.96 1.04 -13.17
C ASP A 144 -6.51 0.82 -14.62
N ASP A 145 -6.87 -0.35 -15.19
CA ASP A 145 -6.50 -0.71 -16.58
C ASP A 145 -7.05 0.31 -17.59
N ILE A 146 -8.28 0.78 -17.38
CA ILE A 146 -8.94 1.76 -18.25
C ILE A 146 -8.20 3.10 -18.21
N GLY A 147 -7.81 3.56 -17.02
CA GLY A 147 -7.00 4.76 -16.87
C GLY A 147 -5.67 4.64 -17.61
N LEU A 148 -4.99 3.49 -17.46
CA LEU A 148 -3.73 3.20 -18.12
C LEU A 148 -3.85 3.16 -19.65
N GLU A 149 -4.82 2.42 -20.18
CA GLU A 149 -5.04 2.30 -21.63
C GLU A 149 -5.47 3.62 -22.27
N SER A 150 -6.24 4.45 -21.57
CA SER A 150 -6.70 5.74 -22.09
C SER A 150 -5.62 6.83 -22.07
N GLY A 151 -4.48 6.59 -21.41
CA GLY A 151 -3.41 7.58 -21.23
C GLY A 151 -3.80 8.78 -20.37
N LEU A 152 -4.93 8.70 -19.65
CA LEU A 152 -5.48 9.76 -18.79
C LEU A 152 -5.10 9.55 -17.31
N LEU A 153 -3.94 8.96 -17.05
CA LEU A 153 -3.45 8.76 -15.69
C LEU A 153 -2.83 10.04 -15.15
N ASN A 154 -3.49 10.62 -14.14
CA ASN A 154 -2.83 11.55 -13.23
C ASN A 154 -2.24 10.74 -12.06
N SER A 155 -1.05 11.13 -11.58
CA SER A 155 -0.49 10.55 -10.34
C SER A 155 -1.44 10.84 -9.19
N LYS A 156 -2.15 9.82 -8.71
CA LYS A 156 -3.12 9.91 -7.60
C LYS A 156 -2.37 9.97 -6.28
N TYR A 157 -2.77 10.90 -5.40
CA TYR A 157 -2.39 10.86 -3.99
C TYR A 157 -2.95 9.57 -3.33
N PRO A 158 -2.34 9.05 -2.26
CA PRO A 158 -2.86 7.92 -1.49
C PRO A 158 -4.36 7.99 -1.21
N TYR A 159 -4.87 9.15 -0.79
CA TYR A 159 -6.29 9.31 -0.52
C TYR A 159 -7.17 9.23 -1.77
N GLU A 160 -6.72 9.72 -2.93
CA GLU A 160 -7.46 9.60 -4.19
C GLU A 160 -7.61 8.13 -4.60
N VAL A 161 -6.59 7.28 -4.36
CA VAL A 161 -6.67 5.83 -4.59
C VAL A 161 -7.75 5.20 -3.70
N VAL A 162 -7.77 5.53 -2.40
CA VAL A 162 -8.81 5.06 -1.47
C VAL A 162 -10.20 5.60 -1.85
N TYR A 163 -10.32 6.88 -2.22
CA TYR A 163 -11.61 7.48 -2.58
C TYR A 163 -12.19 6.89 -3.87
N THR A 164 -11.36 6.68 -4.89
CA THR A 164 -11.78 6.15 -6.19
C THR A 164 -11.89 4.62 -6.21
N GLN A 165 -11.32 3.93 -5.21
CA GLN A 165 -11.26 2.47 -5.14
C GLN A 165 -10.60 1.87 -6.39
N THR A 166 -9.61 2.57 -6.95
CA THR A 166 -8.83 2.09 -8.10
C THR A 166 -7.51 2.86 -8.24
N GLY A 167 -6.47 2.21 -8.75
CA GLY A 167 -5.20 2.86 -9.04
C GLY A 167 -4.27 1.99 -9.88
N VAL A 168 -3.21 2.60 -10.40
CA VAL A 168 -2.11 1.89 -11.08
C VAL A 168 -0.95 1.60 -10.13
N CYS A 169 0.08 0.89 -10.60
CA CYS A 169 1.23 0.44 -9.80
C CYS A 169 1.86 1.58 -8.99
N ALA A 170 2.05 2.75 -9.60
CA ALA A 170 2.59 3.94 -8.95
C ALA A 170 1.75 4.40 -7.76
N GLY A 171 0.45 4.62 -7.95
CA GLY A 171 -0.45 5.12 -6.89
C GLY A 171 -0.68 4.10 -5.78
N LYS A 172 -0.84 2.82 -6.14
CA LYS A 172 -1.03 1.73 -5.17
C LYS A 172 0.24 1.49 -4.33
N SER A 173 1.43 1.55 -4.94
CA SER A 173 2.70 1.47 -4.21
C SER A 173 2.91 2.64 -3.25
N VAL A 174 2.55 3.86 -3.64
CA VAL A 174 2.66 5.03 -2.74
C VAL A 174 1.63 4.96 -1.60
N LEU A 175 0.41 4.45 -1.85
CA LEU A 175 -0.57 4.17 -0.79
C LEU A 175 -0.06 3.13 0.22
N LEU A 176 0.47 2.00 -0.25
CA LEU A 176 1.03 0.98 0.65
C LEU A 176 2.22 1.54 1.44
N THR A 177 3.11 2.28 0.77
CA THR A 177 4.24 2.96 1.41
C THR A 177 3.78 3.92 2.51
N PHE A 178 2.72 4.70 2.25
CA PHE A 178 2.10 5.57 3.26
C PHE A 178 1.65 4.77 4.49
N MET A 179 0.89 3.69 4.28
CA MET A 179 0.34 2.90 5.38
C MET A 179 1.44 2.24 6.22
N LEU A 180 2.44 1.63 5.58
CA LEU A 180 3.56 0.98 6.26
C LEU A 180 4.45 1.97 7.02
N ARG A 181 4.72 3.14 6.43
CA ARG A 181 5.46 4.23 7.09
C ARG A 181 4.75 4.71 8.34
N GLU A 182 3.43 4.92 8.28
CA GLU A 182 2.62 5.34 9.44
C GLU A 182 2.45 4.22 10.49
N LEU A 183 2.54 2.94 10.08
CA LEU A 183 2.62 1.79 11.01
C LEU A 183 3.99 1.63 11.68
N GLY A 184 5.02 2.34 11.18
CA GLY A 184 6.36 2.43 11.75
C GLY A 184 7.41 1.51 11.13
N PHE A 185 7.15 0.95 9.93
CA PHE A 185 8.08 0.06 9.25
C PHE A 185 9.12 0.81 8.43
N SER A 186 10.29 0.19 8.22
CA SER A 186 11.24 0.66 7.21
C SER A 186 10.76 0.25 5.83
N VAL A 187 10.70 1.23 4.93
CA VAL A 187 10.12 1.08 3.60
C VAL A 187 11.04 1.69 2.55
N VAL A 188 11.12 1.00 1.42
CA VAL A 188 11.75 1.45 0.18
C VAL A 188 10.76 1.29 -0.97
N ILE A 189 11.06 1.94 -2.08
CA ILE A 189 10.38 1.70 -3.35
C ILE A 189 11.39 1.12 -4.33
N PHE A 190 10.99 0.07 -5.03
CA PHE A 190 11.72 -0.44 -6.19
C PHE A 190 11.14 0.25 -7.42
N GLU A 191 11.90 1.16 -8.01
CA GLU A 191 11.52 1.88 -9.23
C GLU A 191 12.11 1.18 -10.45
N TYR A 192 11.26 0.64 -11.31
CA TYR A 192 11.67 0.03 -12.58
C TYR A 192 11.34 0.99 -13.72
N GLU A 193 12.19 1.99 -13.92
CA GLU A 193 11.94 3.06 -14.91
C GLU A 193 11.76 2.52 -16.33
N GLU A 194 12.59 1.56 -16.74
CA GLU A 194 12.53 0.94 -18.08
C GLU A 194 11.21 0.19 -18.31
N ASP A 195 10.66 -0.38 -17.24
CA ASP A 195 9.44 -1.19 -17.26
C ASP A 195 8.18 -0.38 -16.95
N SER A 196 8.33 0.92 -16.64
CA SER A 196 7.25 1.78 -16.13
C SER A 196 6.50 1.15 -14.95
N HIS A 197 7.21 0.45 -14.07
CA HIS A 197 6.65 -0.28 -12.95
C HIS A 197 7.23 0.16 -11.62
N ARG A 198 6.44 -0.04 -10.56
CA ARG A 198 6.82 0.28 -9.20
C ARG A 198 6.33 -0.80 -8.26
N ALA A 199 7.21 -1.25 -7.38
CA ALA A 199 6.89 -2.15 -6.28
C ALA A 199 7.36 -1.56 -4.95
N VAL A 200 6.86 -2.13 -3.84
CA VAL A 200 7.21 -1.69 -2.49
C VAL A 200 8.19 -2.68 -1.88
N GLY A 201 9.17 -2.18 -1.13
CA GLY A 201 10.06 -3.00 -0.32
C GLY A 201 9.86 -2.73 1.17
N ILE A 202 9.77 -3.81 1.96
CA ILE A 202 9.64 -3.74 3.42
C ILE A 202 10.87 -4.40 4.03
N LYS A 203 11.52 -3.75 4.99
CA LYS A 203 12.71 -4.31 5.63
C LYS A 203 12.39 -5.68 6.22
N CYS A 204 13.25 -6.65 6.00
CA CYS A 204 13.05 -8.02 6.43
C CYS A 204 14.41 -8.74 6.62
N PRO A 205 14.44 -9.95 7.22
CA PRO A 205 15.66 -10.73 7.32
C PRO A 205 16.32 -10.93 5.95
N TYR A 206 17.64 -10.78 5.91
CA TYR A 206 18.42 -10.67 4.67
C TYR A 206 18.25 -11.90 3.76
N GLU A 207 18.13 -13.09 4.35
CA GLU A 207 17.95 -14.37 3.65
C GLU A 207 16.64 -14.47 2.84
N TYR A 208 15.63 -13.65 3.17
CA TYR A 208 14.35 -13.59 2.47
C TYR A 208 14.22 -12.32 1.61
N SER A 209 15.22 -11.45 1.64
CA SER A 209 15.18 -10.17 0.95
C SER A 209 15.38 -10.31 -0.55
N TYR A 210 14.68 -9.46 -1.30
CA TYR A 210 14.78 -9.42 -2.75
C TYR A 210 16.17 -8.95 -3.16
N ASN A 211 16.87 -9.78 -3.95
CA ASN A 211 18.22 -9.54 -4.45
C ASN A 211 19.25 -9.13 -3.38
N GLY A 212 19.09 -9.59 -2.13
CA GLY A 212 20.02 -9.25 -1.04
C GLY A 212 19.99 -7.78 -0.65
N THR A 213 18.87 -7.09 -0.87
CA THR A 213 18.74 -5.66 -0.52
C THR A 213 18.49 -5.42 0.97
N GLY A 214 18.11 -6.46 1.73
CA GLY A 214 17.55 -6.31 3.07
C GLY A 214 16.07 -5.90 3.10
N TYR A 215 15.42 -5.84 1.94
CA TYR A 215 13.99 -5.54 1.78
C TYR A 215 13.28 -6.65 0.99
N CYS A 216 12.13 -7.07 1.48
CA CYS A 216 11.27 -8.06 0.83
C CYS A 216 10.40 -7.37 -0.22
N PHE A 217 10.27 -8.00 -1.40
CA PHE A 217 9.48 -7.49 -2.51
C PHE A 217 7.98 -7.61 -2.22
N VAL A 218 7.22 -6.55 -2.50
CA VAL A 218 5.75 -6.54 -2.39
C VAL A 218 5.15 -5.96 -3.66
N GLU A 219 4.47 -6.82 -4.40
CA GLU A 219 3.63 -6.41 -5.53
C GLU A 219 2.29 -5.85 -5.02
N THR A 220 1.82 -4.76 -5.62
CA THR A 220 0.57 -4.10 -5.22
C THR A 220 -0.54 -4.20 -6.26
N THR A 221 -0.22 -4.52 -7.53
CA THR A 221 -1.15 -4.52 -8.67
C THR A 221 -2.33 -5.47 -8.50
N ALA A 222 -2.14 -6.59 -7.81
CA ALA A 222 -3.15 -7.61 -7.52
C ALA A 222 -2.74 -8.41 -6.27
N PRO A 223 -3.63 -9.22 -5.68
CA PRO A 223 -3.25 -10.20 -4.66
C PRO A 223 -2.00 -11.00 -5.06
N SER A 224 -1.03 -11.03 -4.15
CA SER A 224 0.23 -11.74 -4.32
C SER A 224 0.78 -12.12 -2.96
N ILE A 225 1.64 -13.14 -2.96
CA ILE A 225 2.41 -13.49 -1.78
C ILE A 225 3.51 -12.43 -1.63
N ILE A 226 3.77 -11.95 -0.41
CA ILE A 226 4.96 -11.11 -0.15
C ILE A 226 6.19 -11.96 -0.51
N THR A 227 7.25 -11.36 -1.05
CA THR A 227 8.44 -12.02 -1.65
C THR A 227 8.24 -12.61 -3.05
N ASP A 228 7.01 -12.73 -3.56
CA ASP A 228 6.77 -13.20 -4.93
C ASP A 228 7.11 -12.11 -5.95
N SER A 229 8.28 -12.23 -6.57
CA SER A 229 8.79 -11.34 -7.62
C SER A 229 8.79 -11.97 -9.01
N ASP A 230 8.23 -13.18 -9.16
CA ASP A 230 8.35 -13.98 -10.39
C ASP A 230 7.20 -13.75 -11.38
N LYS A 231 6.35 -12.75 -11.11
CA LYS A 231 5.22 -12.40 -11.98
C LYS A 231 5.69 -11.88 -13.34
N GLU A 232 4.94 -12.26 -14.37
CA GLU A 232 4.99 -11.61 -15.68
C GLU A 232 3.89 -10.55 -15.77
N TYR A 233 4.27 -9.32 -16.07
CA TYR A 233 3.39 -8.18 -16.09
C TYR A 233 2.85 -7.95 -17.50
N VAL A 234 1.52 -7.85 -17.65
CA VAL A 234 0.90 -7.67 -18.96
C VAL A 234 1.45 -6.42 -19.65
N GLY A 235 2.00 -6.60 -20.85
CA GLY A 235 2.59 -5.51 -21.64
C GLY A 235 4.01 -5.09 -21.25
N VAL A 236 4.55 -5.65 -20.16
CA VAL A 236 5.90 -5.34 -19.64
C VAL A 236 6.81 -6.58 -19.67
N GLY A 237 6.29 -7.76 -19.32
CA GLY A 237 7.07 -8.99 -19.19
C GLY A 237 7.69 -9.12 -17.80
N LYS A 238 8.92 -9.66 -17.72
CA LYS A 238 9.67 -9.75 -16.46
C LYS A 238 10.35 -8.42 -16.17
N LEU A 239 10.27 -7.99 -14.91
CA LEU A 239 10.92 -6.77 -14.45
C LEU A 239 12.45 -6.88 -14.59
N SER A 240 13.05 -5.78 -15.02
CA SER A 240 14.46 -5.65 -15.36
C SER A 240 15.28 -5.10 -14.17
N SER A 241 16.05 -4.03 -14.37
CA SER A 241 16.80 -3.36 -13.31
C SER A 241 15.95 -2.32 -12.59
N TYR A 242 16.14 -2.20 -11.28
CA TYR A 242 15.49 -1.19 -10.45
C TYR A 242 16.47 -0.21 -9.82
N GLU A 243 15.97 0.99 -9.52
CA GLU A 243 16.54 1.88 -8.52
C GLU A 243 15.87 1.62 -7.15
N LEU A 244 16.67 1.57 -6.10
CA LEU A 244 16.17 1.45 -4.73
C LEU A 244 15.99 2.85 -4.11
N ILE A 245 14.75 3.32 -4.02
CA ILE A 245 14.43 4.62 -3.41
C ILE A 245 14.13 4.42 -1.93
N PHE A 246 15.07 4.80 -1.07
CA PHE A 246 14.86 4.75 0.37
C PHE A 246 13.85 5.82 0.84
N ILE A 247 12.78 5.39 1.50
CA ILE A 247 11.75 6.28 2.03
C ILE A 247 12.01 6.58 3.51
N CYS A 248 12.28 5.56 4.31
CA CYS A 248 12.09 5.62 5.76
C CYS A 248 12.73 4.40 6.48
N ASP A 249 13.32 4.59 7.67
CA ASP A 249 13.77 3.49 8.56
C ASP A 249 12.74 3.20 9.64
N GLY A 250 12.80 2.02 10.24
CA GLY A 250 11.82 1.57 11.21
C GLY A 250 11.88 0.07 11.45
N LEU A 251 10.73 -0.48 11.81
CA LEU A 251 10.55 -1.90 12.09
C LEU A 251 10.82 -2.77 10.85
N SER A 252 11.19 -4.02 11.12
CA SER A 252 11.38 -5.09 10.14
C SER A 252 10.17 -6.03 10.19
N PHE A 253 9.81 -6.61 9.04
CA PHE A 253 8.83 -7.69 8.90
C PHE A 253 9.55 -9.03 9.10
N ASP A 254 9.62 -9.49 10.35
CA ASP A 254 10.55 -10.56 10.76
C ASP A 254 9.97 -11.96 10.55
N SER A 255 8.65 -12.12 10.51
CA SER A 255 7.95 -13.39 10.26
C SER A 255 7.74 -13.72 8.79
N VAL A 256 8.42 -13.02 7.87
CA VAL A 256 8.28 -13.21 6.41
C VAL A 256 8.64 -14.61 5.89
N PHE A 257 9.28 -15.44 6.71
CA PHE A 257 9.65 -16.80 6.33
C PHE A 257 8.44 -17.64 5.91
N GLU A 258 7.25 -17.33 6.42
CA GLU A 258 6.01 -17.99 6.00
C GLU A 258 5.69 -17.69 4.54
N GLU A 259 5.64 -16.40 4.18
CA GLU A 259 5.36 -15.94 2.82
C GLU A 259 6.43 -16.42 1.84
N TYR A 260 7.70 -16.41 2.25
CA TYR A 260 8.80 -16.91 1.44
C TYR A 260 8.63 -18.40 1.09
N ASN A 261 8.32 -19.24 2.08
CA ASN A 261 8.11 -20.67 1.85
C ASN A 261 6.82 -20.94 1.06
N ASP A 262 5.75 -20.20 1.35
CA ASP A 262 4.48 -20.31 0.63
C ASP A 262 4.64 -19.91 -0.83
N SER A 263 5.43 -18.87 -1.15
CA SER A 263 5.74 -18.46 -2.52
C SER A 263 6.47 -19.56 -3.29
N ILE A 264 7.50 -20.17 -2.68
CA ILE A 264 8.23 -21.30 -3.28
C ILE A 264 7.30 -22.50 -3.53
N GLU A 265 6.50 -22.89 -2.54
CA GLU A 265 5.59 -24.02 -2.68
C GLU A 265 4.48 -23.73 -3.70
N TYR A 266 4.00 -22.49 -3.77
CA TYR A 266 3.01 -22.06 -4.77
C TYR A 266 3.54 -22.21 -6.19
N HIS A 267 4.72 -21.67 -6.49
CA HIS A 267 5.35 -21.80 -7.80
C HIS A 267 5.66 -23.26 -8.15
N ARG A 268 6.15 -24.05 -7.18
CA ARG A 268 6.33 -25.50 -7.37
C ARG A 268 5.03 -26.23 -7.74
N LEU A 269 3.90 -25.79 -7.20
CA LEU A 269 2.58 -26.35 -7.51
C LEU A 269 2.09 -25.90 -8.89
N LEU A 270 2.35 -24.66 -9.30
CA LEU A 270 2.06 -24.19 -10.65
C LEU A 270 2.88 -24.98 -11.69
N ASP A 271 4.19 -25.14 -11.47
CA ASP A 271 5.06 -25.93 -12.35
C ASP A 271 4.57 -27.37 -12.50
N LEU A 272 4.12 -27.99 -11.41
CA LEU A 272 3.55 -29.35 -11.46
C LEU A 272 2.25 -29.40 -12.26
N ALA A 273 1.38 -28.40 -12.12
CA ALA A 273 0.15 -28.32 -12.88
C ALA A 273 0.45 -28.15 -14.37
N ASP A 274 1.39 -27.27 -14.73
CA ASP A 274 1.81 -27.03 -16.12
C ASP A 274 2.38 -28.28 -16.79
N LEU A 275 3.07 -29.14 -16.03
CA LEU A 275 3.58 -30.43 -16.51
C LEU A 275 2.49 -31.50 -16.72
N ASP A 276 1.30 -31.32 -16.14
CA ASP A 276 0.18 -32.28 -16.15
C ASP A 276 -1.13 -31.64 -16.66
N ASP A 277 -1.04 -30.83 -17.72
CA ASP A 277 -2.17 -30.18 -18.42
C ASP A 277 -3.12 -29.40 -17.50
N GLY A 278 -2.53 -28.69 -16.53
CA GLY A 278 -3.24 -27.90 -15.53
C GLY A 278 -3.82 -28.69 -14.36
N THR A 279 -3.43 -29.96 -14.18
CA THR A 279 -3.98 -30.82 -13.13
C THR A 279 -3.01 -31.09 -11.99
N LEU A 280 -3.56 -31.26 -10.78
CA LEU A 280 -2.80 -31.58 -9.58
C LEU A 280 -3.39 -32.83 -8.91
N SER A 281 -2.51 -33.64 -8.30
CA SER A 281 -2.96 -34.66 -7.35
C SER A 281 -3.77 -34.02 -6.21
N GLN A 282 -4.71 -34.74 -5.61
CA GLN A 282 -5.56 -34.20 -4.54
C GLN A 282 -4.73 -33.52 -3.42
N SER A 283 -3.64 -34.16 -2.99
CA SER A 283 -2.77 -33.58 -1.95
C SER A 283 -2.09 -32.29 -2.38
N ASN A 284 -1.72 -32.14 -3.65
CA ASN A 284 -1.12 -30.91 -4.17
C ASN A 284 -2.18 -29.84 -4.39
N TYR A 285 -3.37 -30.22 -4.87
CA TYR A 285 -4.50 -29.32 -5.02
C TYR A 285 -4.93 -28.73 -3.68
N ASP A 286 -5.00 -29.54 -2.61
CA ASP A 286 -5.35 -29.07 -1.27
C ASP A 286 -4.34 -28.04 -0.75
N LYS A 287 -3.04 -28.25 -1.01
CA LYS A 287 -1.98 -27.29 -0.67
C LYS A 287 -2.11 -26.00 -1.48
N TRP A 288 -2.29 -26.11 -2.79
CA TRP A 288 -2.49 -24.96 -3.67
C TRP A 288 -3.71 -24.15 -3.22
N MET A 289 -4.82 -24.81 -2.92
CA MET A 289 -6.04 -24.18 -2.43
C MET A 289 -5.82 -23.49 -1.09
N ASN A 290 -5.07 -24.09 -0.16
CA ASN A 290 -4.76 -23.47 1.12
C ASN A 290 -3.93 -22.19 0.95
N ILE A 291 -2.89 -22.21 0.12
CA ILE A 291 -2.06 -21.04 -0.18
C ILE A 291 -2.91 -19.98 -0.89
N SER A 292 -3.64 -20.36 -1.94
CA SER A 292 -4.48 -19.44 -2.69
C SER A 292 -5.55 -18.77 -1.82
N ASN A 293 -6.17 -19.50 -0.89
CA ASN A 293 -7.11 -18.92 0.08
C ASN A 293 -6.42 -18.06 1.13
N LYS A 294 -5.20 -18.40 1.58
CA LYS A 294 -4.45 -17.60 2.56
C LYS A 294 -4.19 -16.18 2.05
N TYR A 295 -3.85 -16.05 0.76
CA TYR A 295 -3.45 -14.77 0.15
C TYR A 295 -4.51 -14.16 -0.78
N GLY A 296 -5.65 -14.83 -1.00
CA GLY A 296 -6.71 -14.35 -1.88
C GLY A 296 -6.30 -14.35 -3.36
N LEU A 297 -5.64 -15.41 -3.83
CA LEU A 297 -5.10 -15.52 -5.19
C LEU A 297 -6.12 -16.01 -6.24
N LEU A 298 -7.39 -16.20 -5.86
CA LEU A 298 -8.47 -16.74 -6.70
C LEU A 298 -9.51 -15.68 -7.07
#